data_AF-A0A0W0N6D4-F1
#
_entry.id   AF-A0A0W0N6D4-F1
#
_cell.length_a   1.000
_cell.length_b   1.000
_cell.length_c   1.000
_cell.angle_alpha   90.00
_cell.angle_beta   90.00
_cell.angle_gamma   90.00
#
_symmetry.space_group_name_H-M   'P 1'
#
loop_
_entity.id
_entity.type
_entity.pdbx_description
1 polymer ?
#
loop_
_entity_poly.entity_id
_entity_poly.type
_entity_poly.pdbx_seq_one_letter_code
_entity_poly.pdbx_strand_id
1 'polypeptide(L)'
;MIEALAEQLAPRVLAGSQWPLQAVLYLPRLGRINASVRREQSAWTIELEAEQGATARWLSGVRQQCEERFAQALGRPVSVLVPSVGNL
;
A
#
# COMPACT_ATOMS: atom_id res chain seq x y z
N MET A 1 12.27 4.33 1.25
CA MET A 1 11.09 4.69 0.41
C MET A 1 9.84 3.93 0.85
N ILE A 2 9.98 2.65 1.18
CA ILE A 2 8.89 1.82 1.75
C ILE A 2 8.43 2.39 3.11
N GLU A 3 9.38 2.93 3.87
CA GLU A 3 9.11 3.59 5.15
C GLU A 3 8.16 4.77 4.98
N ALA A 4 8.40 5.63 3.99
CA ALA A 4 7.54 6.78 3.70
C ALA A 4 6.13 6.34 3.28
N LEU A 5 6.01 5.23 2.54
CA LEU A 5 4.71 4.66 2.20
C LEU A 5 3.96 4.21 3.46
N ALA A 6 4.64 3.48 4.35
CA ALA A 6 4.07 3.01 5.61
C ALA A 6 3.71 4.17 6.55
N GLU A 7 4.57 5.16 6.68
CA GLU A 7 4.37 6.35 7.51
C GLU A 7 3.20 7.22 7.04
N GLN A 8 2.95 7.31 5.74
CA GLN A 8 1.82 8.07 5.21
C GLN A 8 0.49 7.32 5.31
N LEU A 9 0.50 6.00 5.13
CA LEU A 9 -0.73 5.21 5.05
C LEU A 9 -1.15 4.63 6.40
N ALA A 10 -0.22 4.14 7.24
CA ALA A 10 -0.56 3.49 8.50
C ALA A 10 -1.40 4.36 9.46
N PRO A 11 -1.11 5.67 9.65
CA PRO A 11 -1.95 6.53 10.47
C PRO A 11 -3.39 6.65 9.94
N ARG A 12 -3.55 6.66 8.61
CA ARG A 12 -4.89 6.72 7.96
C ARG A 12 -5.67 5.44 8.18
N VAL A 13 -4.99 4.29 8.17
CA VAL A 13 -5.60 2.97 8.46
C VAL A 13 -6.01 2.90 9.93
N LEU A 14 -5.16 3.33 10.86
CA LEU A 14 -5.46 3.31 12.28
C LEU A 14 -6.57 4.29 12.68
N ALA A 15 -6.67 5.44 12.00
CA ALA A 15 -7.73 6.43 12.21
C ALA A 15 -9.02 6.15 11.41
N GLY A 16 -8.99 5.20 10.47
CA GLY A 16 -10.08 4.93 9.53
C GLY A 16 -11.31 4.32 10.19
N SER A 17 -12.47 4.94 10.00
CA SER A 17 -13.77 4.43 10.47
C SER A 17 -14.60 3.74 9.37
N GLN A 18 -14.29 3.99 8.09
CA GLN A 18 -14.95 3.36 6.94
C GLN A 18 -13.97 2.51 6.11
N TRP A 19 -14.48 1.41 5.55
CA TRP A 19 -13.72 0.49 4.71
C TRP A 19 -14.52 0.19 3.42
N PRO A 20 -13.87 0.12 2.23
CA PRO A 20 -12.44 0.30 2.00
C PRO A 20 -11.98 1.76 2.22
N LEU A 21 -10.80 1.92 2.81
CA LEU A 21 -10.13 3.21 2.93
C LEU A 21 -9.37 3.47 1.63
N GLN A 22 -9.71 4.56 0.94
CA GLN A 22 -8.99 5.01 -0.25
C GLN A 22 -8.06 6.18 0.10
N ALA A 23 -6.83 6.11 -0.38
CA ALA A 23 -5.80 7.12 -0.12
C ALA A 23 -4.93 7.33 -1.35
N VAL A 24 -4.66 8.59 -1.69
CA VAL A 24 -3.62 8.93 -2.66
C VAL A 24 -2.35 9.28 -1.90
N LEU A 25 -1.24 8.67 -2.32
CA LEU A 25 0.09 8.86 -1.77
C LEU A 25 1.00 9.43 -2.86
N TYR A 26 1.74 10.49 -2.52
CA TYR A 26 2.72 11.09 -3.40
C TYR A 26 4.10 10.83 -2.82
N LEU A 27 4.86 9.99 -3.51
CA LEU A 27 6.22 9.65 -3.10
C LEU A 27 7.23 10.30 -4.05
N PRO A 28 8.27 10.98 -3.51
CA PRO A 28 9.37 11.48 -4.33
C PRO A 28 9.96 10.34 -5.15
N ARG A 29 10.20 10.57 -6.45
CA ARG A 29 10.76 9.62 -7.44
C ARG A 29 9.87 8.47 -7.89
N LEU A 30 8.85 8.10 -7.11
CA LEU A 30 7.91 7.02 -7.45
C LEU A 30 6.57 7.55 -7.99
N GLY A 31 6.30 8.83 -7.81
CA GLY A 31 5.09 9.47 -8.32
C GLY A 31 3.87 9.16 -7.47
N ARG A 32 2.70 9.14 -8.12
CA ARG A 32 1.41 8.91 -7.48
C ARG A 32 1.13 7.42 -7.34
N ILE A 33 0.73 7.03 -6.14
CA ILE A 33 0.26 5.68 -5.82
C ILE A 33 -1.13 5.81 -5.20
N ASN A 34 -2.12 5.13 -5.78
CA ASN A 34 -3.43 4.97 -5.19
C ASN A 34 -3.39 3.75 -4.27
N ALA A 35 -3.76 3.94 -3.01
CA ALA A 35 -3.85 2.90 -2.01
C ALA A 35 -5.31 2.62 -1.66
N SER A 36 -5.70 1.35 -1.64
CA SER A 36 -7.02 0.89 -1.18
C SER A 36 -6.81 -0.14 -0.08
N VAL A 37 -7.31 0.14 1.11
CA VAL A 37 -7.14 -0.72 2.28
C VAL A 37 -8.47 -1.33 2.66
N ARG A 38 -8.51 -2.65 2.82
CA ARG A 38 -9.66 -3.41 3.31
C ARG A 38 -9.30 -4.09 4.63
N ARG A 39 -10.27 -4.11 5.55
CA ARG A 39 -10.18 -4.84 6.80
C ARG A 39 -10.78 -6.23 6.62
N GLU A 40 -9.93 -7.25 6.66
CA GLU A 40 -10.36 -8.65 6.76
C GLU A 40 -10.44 -9.07 8.24
N GLN A 41 -11.02 -10.23 8.52
CA GLN A 41 -11.29 -10.69 9.89
C GLN A 41 -10.02 -10.71 10.78
N SER A 42 -8.87 -11.13 10.24
CA SER A 42 -7.60 -11.25 10.99
C SER A 42 -6.42 -10.52 10.33
N ALA A 43 -6.63 -9.86 9.19
CA ALA A 43 -5.55 -9.25 8.41
C ALA A 43 -6.02 -7.96 7.73
N TRP A 44 -5.06 -7.17 7.25
CA TRP A 44 -5.31 -6.07 6.34
C TRP A 44 -4.97 -6.48 4.92
N THR A 45 -5.79 -6.08 3.97
CA THR A 45 -5.45 -6.16 2.55
C THR A 45 -5.18 -4.74 2.05
N ILE A 46 -3.98 -4.48 1.53
CA ILE A 46 -3.58 -3.18 0.98
C ILE A 46 -3.30 -3.35 -0.51
N GLU A 47 -4.13 -2.76 -1.35
CA GLU A 47 -3.86 -2.61 -2.78
C GLU A 47 -3.06 -1.33 -3.02
N LEU A 48 -1.98 -1.43 -3.78
CA LEU A 48 -1.12 -0.31 -4.19
C LEU A 48 -1.06 -0.27 -5.72
N GLU A 49 -1.79 0.68 -6.31
CA GLU A 49 -1.79 0.93 -7.73
C GLU A 49 -0.91 2.13 -8.04
N ALA A 50 0.17 1.90 -8.79
CA ALA A 50 1.02 2.97 -9.25
C ALA A 50 0.57 3.48 -10.62
N GLU A 51 0.58 4.80 -10.79
CA GLU A 51 0.27 5.44 -12.09
C GLU A 51 1.34 5.12 -13.15
N GLN A 52 2.59 4.90 -12.72
CA GLN A 52 3.71 4.62 -13.61
C GLN A 52 4.09 3.14 -13.58
N GLY A 53 4.29 2.55 -14.76
CA GLY A 53 4.71 1.14 -14.88
C GLY A 53 6.04 0.81 -14.19
N ALA A 54 7.01 1.73 -14.21
CA ALA A 54 8.28 1.57 -13.50
C ALA A 54 8.07 1.47 -11.97
N THR A 55 7.16 2.29 -11.42
CA THR A 55 6.79 2.25 -10.00
C THR A 55 6.00 0.99 -9.66
N ALA A 56 5.09 0.53 -10.53
CA ALA A 56 4.41 -0.75 -10.32
C ALA A 56 5.40 -1.92 -10.28
N ARG A 57 6.38 -1.94 -11.19
CA ARG A 57 7.45 -2.95 -11.19
C ARG A 57 8.31 -2.86 -9.92
N TRP A 58 8.62 -1.65 -9.46
CA TRP A 58 9.33 -1.44 -8.19
C TRP A 58 8.51 -1.97 -7.01
N LEU A 59 7.22 -1.59 -6.91
CA LEU A 59 6.29 -2.05 -5.88
C LEU A 59 6.19 -3.59 -5.84
N SER A 60 6.09 -4.23 -7.00
CA SER A 60 6.09 -5.69 -7.08
C SER A 60 7.39 -6.30 -6.57
N GLY A 61 8.54 -5.66 -6.84
CA GLY A 61 9.85 -6.09 -6.36
C GLY A 61 10.04 -5.91 -4.84
N VAL A 62 9.37 -4.92 -4.24
CA VAL A 62 9.44 -4.65 -2.79
C VAL A 62 8.21 -5.10 -2.01
N ARG A 63 7.30 -5.86 -2.65
CA ARG A 63 6.00 -6.24 -2.08
C ARG A 63 6.11 -6.86 -0.69
N GLN A 64 6.98 -7.84 -0.51
CA GLN A 64 7.15 -8.52 0.77
C GLN A 64 7.66 -7.56 1.85
N GLN A 65 8.61 -6.67 1.52
CA GLN A 65 9.11 -5.66 2.46
C GLN A 65 8.01 -4.67 2.85
N CYS A 66 7.10 -4.33 1.93
CA CYS A 66 5.91 -3.54 2.25
C CYS A 66 5.00 -4.29 3.25
N GLU A 67 4.72 -5.58 3.02
CA GLU A 67 3.91 -6.41 3.93
C GLU A 67 4.49 -6.42 5.34
N GLU A 68 5.79 -6.68 5.48
CA GLU A 68 6.50 -6.68 6.75
C GLU A 68 6.43 -5.31 7.44
N ARG A 69 6.68 -4.23 6.70
CA ARG A 69 6.69 -2.88 7.27
C ARG A 69 5.30 -2.42 7.69
N PHE A 70 4.27 -2.73 6.91
CA PHE A 70 2.89 -2.44 7.28
C PHE A 70 2.42 -3.31 8.45
N ALA A 71 2.81 -4.57 8.50
CA ALA A 71 2.47 -5.44 9.62
C ALA A 71 3.06 -4.93 10.94
N GLN A 72 4.31 -4.45 10.91
CA GLN A 72 4.92 -3.78 12.04
C GLN A 72 4.18 -2.48 12.44
N ALA A 73 3.73 -1.68 11.47
CA ALA A 73 3.07 -0.41 11.76
C ALA A 73 1.60 -0.57 12.23
N LEU A 74 0.90 -1.59 11.71
CA LEU A 74 -0.53 -1.83 11.97
C LEU A 74 -0.78 -2.87 13.06
N GLY A 75 0.26 -3.58 13.52
CA GLY A 75 0.17 -4.61 14.56
C GLY A 75 -0.63 -5.85 14.16
N ARG A 76 -0.87 -6.07 12.87
CA ARG A 76 -1.62 -7.20 12.31
C ARG A 76 -1.00 -7.66 10.99
N PRO A 77 -1.19 -8.93 10.59
CA PRO A 77 -0.76 -9.39 9.28
C PRO A 77 -1.33 -8.53 8.14
N VAL A 78 -0.51 -8.30 7.12
CA VAL A 78 -0.87 -7.48 5.96
C VAL A 78 -0.55 -8.23 4.69
N SER A 79 -1.52 -8.30 3.79
CA SER A 79 -1.36 -8.77 2.42
C SER A 79 -1.32 -7.55 1.50
N VAL A 80 -0.23 -7.36 0.77
CA VAL A 80 -0.10 -6.27 -0.20
C VAL A 80 -0.41 -6.82 -1.59
N LEU A 81 -1.29 -6.17 -2.33
CA LEU A 81 -1.58 -6.47 -3.73
C LEU A 81 -1.07 -5.33 -4.59
N VAL A 82 -0.27 -5.65 -5.60
CA VAL A 82 0.23 -4.68 -6.57
C VAL A 82 -0.33 -5.11 -7.93
N PRO A 83 -1.39 -4.46 -8.43
CA PRO A 83 -1.87 -4.73 -9.77
C PRO A 83 -0.74 -4.54 -10.76
N SER A 84 -0.48 -5.54 -11.59
CA SER A 84 0.37 -5.33 -12.76
C SER A 84 -0.28 -4.22 -13.59
N VAL A 85 0.46 -3.17 -13.92
CA VAL A 85 0.00 -2.20 -14.92
C VAL A 85 -0.11 -2.99 -16.23
N GLY A 86 -1.34 -3.45 -16.51
CA GLY A 86 -1.67 -4.19 -17.70
C GLY A 86 -1.51 -3.25 -18.89
N ASN A 87 -0.66 -3.67 -19.82
CA ASN A 87 -0.60 -3.14 -21.18
C ASN A 87 -2.06 -3.14 -21.72
N LEU A 88 -2.67 -1.96 -21.88
CA LEU A 88 -3.85 -1.81 -22.72
C LEU A 88 -3.39 -1.86 -24.18
#